data_AF-A0A520JN09-F1
#
_entry.id   AF-A0A520JN09-F1
#
_cell.length_a   1.000
_cell.length_b   1.000
_cell.length_c   1.000
_cell.angle_alpha   90.00
_cell.angle_beta   90.00
_cell.angle_gamma   90.00
#
_symmetry.space_group_name_H-M   'P 1'
#
loop_
_entity.id
_entity.type
_entity.pdbx_description
1 polymer ?
#
loop_
_entity_poly.entity_id
_entity_poly.type
_entity_poly.pdbx_seq_one_letter_code
_entity_poly.pdbx_strand_id
1 'polypeptide(L)'
;LEHHAAIRASDWNGRVVTAYRPDPVVDPETPDFAANVRHFGETAGEDVGSYAGYLAAHRFHRARFRDAGATSTDHGHPSAATADLTPAEAEALYARVMAQPTAADAELFRAQMLTEMAAMSVEDGMVMQLHPAVSRSHNASVLARFGRDKGGDIPLPGEFVRALKPLLDRFGNDPRLTLILFTLDEDTYSRELAPLAGHYPSLRLGPPWWFHDSPEGMRRFRERATETAGFYNTAGFNDDTRAFLSIPARHDVARRMDCAFLAKLVAEHRLEEDEAHAVARALAYDLVKQAYRL
;
A
#
# COMPACT_ATOMS: atom_id res chain seq x y z
N LEU A 1 -10.29 -16.89 -2.43
CA LEU A 1 -11.48 -16.12 -1.99
C LEU A 1 -12.66 -17.02 -1.57
N GLU A 2 -12.48 -18.33 -1.37
CA GLU A 2 -13.54 -19.25 -0.95
C GLU A 2 -14.12 -18.88 0.42
N HIS A 3 -13.27 -18.62 1.42
CA HIS A 3 -13.71 -18.24 2.76
C HIS A 3 -14.50 -16.93 2.79
N HIS A 4 -14.12 -15.93 1.98
CA HIS A 4 -14.90 -14.70 1.82
C HIS A 4 -16.30 -14.97 1.27
N ALA A 5 -16.43 -15.89 0.31
CA ALA A 5 -17.74 -16.30 -0.20
C ALA A 5 -18.56 -17.04 0.86
N ALA A 6 -17.94 -17.93 1.63
CA ALA A 6 -18.60 -18.64 2.73
C ALA A 6 -19.14 -17.69 3.82
N ILE A 7 -18.36 -16.67 4.21
CA ILE A 7 -18.82 -15.65 5.17
C ILE A 7 -20.03 -14.90 4.61
N ARG A 8 -19.97 -14.44 3.35
CA ARG A 8 -21.08 -13.72 2.71
C ARG A 8 -22.34 -14.57 2.55
N ALA A 9 -22.20 -15.88 2.42
CA ALA A 9 -23.31 -16.81 2.29
C ALA A 9 -23.91 -17.24 3.65
N SER A 10 -23.29 -16.85 4.77
CA SER A 10 -23.75 -17.19 6.12
C SER A 10 -24.79 -16.20 6.66
N ASP A 11 -25.49 -16.56 7.74
CA ASP A 11 -26.45 -15.68 8.44
C ASP A 11 -25.77 -14.58 9.28
N TRP A 12 -24.43 -14.48 9.28
CA TRP A 12 -23.70 -13.51 10.06
C TRP A 12 -23.56 -12.17 9.32
N ASN A 13 -23.98 -11.08 9.97
CA ASN A 13 -24.03 -9.73 9.38
C ASN A 13 -22.69 -8.95 9.39
N GLY A 14 -21.57 -9.61 9.63
CA GLY A 14 -20.28 -8.92 9.67
C GLY A 14 -19.65 -8.73 8.30
N ARG A 15 -18.92 -7.63 8.13
CA ARG A 15 -18.25 -7.28 6.87
C ARG A 15 -16.78 -7.69 6.92
N VAL A 16 -16.45 -8.82 6.30
CA VAL A 16 -15.07 -9.26 6.08
C VAL A 16 -14.78 -9.21 4.58
N VAL A 17 -13.88 -8.32 4.20
CA VAL A 17 -13.46 -8.11 2.80
C VAL A 17 -12.01 -8.55 2.60
N THR A 18 -11.48 -8.35 1.39
CA THR A 18 -10.09 -8.68 1.02
C THR A 18 -9.41 -7.44 0.43
N ALA A 19 -8.09 -7.48 0.29
CA ALA A 19 -7.31 -6.55 -0.53
C ALA A 19 -6.52 -7.33 -1.58
N TYR A 20 -6.28 -6.74 -2.76
CA TYR A 20 -5.54 -7.39 -3.83
C TYR A 20 -4.03 -7.14 -3.68
N ARG A 21 -3.27 -8.17 -3.33
CA ARG A 21 -1.81 -8.10 -3.16
C ARG A 21 -1.09 -8.98 -4.19
N PRO A 22 -0.60 -8.42 -5.30
CA PRO A 22 -0.04 -9.18 -6.41
C PRO A 22 1.46 -9.49 -6.29
N ASP A 23 2.12 -9.17 -5.17
CA ASP A 23 3.58 -9.34 -5.01
C ASP A 23 4.14 -10.65 -5.57
N PRO A 24 3.56 -11.85 -5.33
CA PRO A 24 4.12 -13.11 -5.82
C PRO A 24 4.18 -13.29 -7.34
N VAL A 25 3.43 -12.47 -8.08
CA VAL A 25 3.39 -12.43 -9.55
C VAL A 25 3.90 -11.11 -10.12
N VAL A 26 4.37 -10.19 -9.27
CA VAL A 26 4.97 -8.91 -9.65
C VAL A 26 6.46 -8.82 -9.31
N ASP A 27 6.93 -9.54 -8.29
CA ASP A 27 8.33 -9.52 -7.86
C ASP A 27 9.12 -10.72 -8.43
N PRO A 28 10.00 -10.51 -9.45
CA PRO A 28 10.75 -11.60 -10.07
C PRO A 28 11.76 -12.29 -9.15
N GLU A 29 12.06 -11.71 -7.99
CA GLU A 29 12.93 -12.32 -6.98
C GLU A 29 12.15 -13.23 -6.01
N THR A 30 10.83 -13.33 -6.17
CA THR A 30 10.01 -14.33 -5.48
C THR A 30 10.37 -15.74 -5.97
N PRO A 31 10.54 -16.72 -5.07
CA PRO A 31 10.75 -18.11 -5.48
C PRO A 31 9.66 -18.59 -6.45
N ASP A 32 10.09 -19.30 -7.50
CA ASP A 32 9.22 -19.85 -8.55
C ASP A 32 8.36 -18.80 -9.29
N PHE A 33 8.81 -17.55 -9.36
CA PHE A 33 8.07 -16.44 -10.00
C PHE A 33 7.41 -16.80 -11.33
N ALA A 34 8.16 -17.31 -12.31
CA ALA A 34 7.60 -17.63 -13.63
C ALA A 34 6.53 -18.74 -13.57
N ALA A 35 6.64 -19.67 -12.62
CA ALA A 35 5.59 -20.67 -12.39
C ALA A 35 4.35 -20.06 -11.72
N ASN A 36 4.54 -19.15 -10.76
CA ASN A 36 3.45 -18.39 -10.15
C ASN A 36 2.68 -17.58 -11.19
N VAL A 37 3.38 -16.91 -12.11
CA VAL A 37 2.75 -16.15 -13.21
C VAL A 37 1.96 -17.06 -14.15
N ARG A 38 2.50 -18.23 -14.53
CA ARG A 38 1.77 -19.22 -15.35
C ARG A 38 0.49 -19.70 -14.66
N HIS A 39 0.58 -20.11 -13.40
CA HIS A 39 -0.57 -20.54 -12.63
C HIS A 39 -1.61 -19.41 -12.46
N PHE A 40 -1.15 -18.18 -12.27
CA PHE A 40 -1.99 -16.99 -12.21
C PHE A 40 -2.78 -16.76 -13.51
N GLY A 41 -2.13 -16.96 -14.66
CA GLY A 41 -2.76 -16.97 -15.98
C GLY A 41 -3.80 -18.08 -16.15
N GLU A 42 -3.44 -19.32 -15.81
CA GLU A 42 -4.34 -20.48 -15.87
C GLU A 42 -5.62 -20.26 -15.07
N THR A 43 -5.51 -19.70 -13.86
CA THR A 43 -6.67 -19.41 -13.00
C THR A 43 -7.54 -18.25 -13.51
N ALA A 44 -7.02 -17.43 -14.42
CA ALA A 44 -7.77 -16.39 -15.15
C ALA A 44 -8.28 -16.86 -16.52
N GLY A 45 -7.77 -17.97 -17.06
CA GLY A 45 -8.02 -18.38 -18.44
C GLY A 45 -7.31 -17.49 -19.47
N GLU A 46 -6.22 -16.83 -19.09
CA GLU A 46 -5.49 -15.84 -19.91
C GLU A 46 -4.10 -16.35 -20.32
N ASP A 47 -3.66 -16.01 -21.54
CA ASP A 47 -2.34 -16.39 -22.05
C ASP A 47 -1.25 -15.42 -21.59
N VAL A 48 -0.61 -15.76 -20.46
CA VAL A 48 0.50 -15.02 -19.89
C VAL A 48 1.84 -15.25 -20.60
N GLY A 49 1.86 -15.97 -21.74
CA GLY A 49 3.01 -15.97 -22.65
C GLY A 49 3.27 -14.60 -23.27
N SER A 50 2.22 -13.75 -23.32
CA SER A 50 2.30 -12.35 -23.74
C SER A 50 2.15 -11.39 -22.56
N TYR A 51 2.76 -10.21 -22.66
CA TYR A 51 2.58 -9.17 -21.64
C TYR A 51 1.11 -8.70 -21.58
N ALA A 52 0.43 -8.64 -22.72
CA ALA A 52 -0.98 -8.29 -22.80
C ALA A 52 -1.87 -9.27 -22.01
N GLY A 53 -1.69 -10.58 -22.20
CA GLY A 53 -2.45 -11.60 -21.46
C GLY A 53 -2.10 -11.64 -19.97
N TYR A 54 -0.85 -11.34 -19.60
CA TYR A 54 -0.48 -11.11 -18.20
C TYR A 54 -1.22 -9.92 -17.56
N LEU A 55 -1.31 -8.79 -18.25
CA LEU A 55 -2.12 -7.66 -17.77
C LEU A 55 -3.63 -7.97 -17.77
N ALA A 56 -4.12 -8.80 -18.70
CA ALA A 56 -5.51 -9.26 -18.71
C ALA A 56 -5.81 -10.13 -17.48
N ALA A 57 -4.91 -11.05 -17.11
CA ALA A 57 -5.02 -11.86 -15.90
C ALA A 57 -5.12 -10.98 -14.64
N HIS A 58 -4.33 -9.90 -14.56
CA HIS A 58 -4.46 -8.91 -13.48
C HIS A 58 -5.84 -8.27 -13.42
N ARG A 59 -6.37 -7.78 -14.55
CA ARG A 59 -7.71 -7.19 -14.60
C ARG A 59 -8.79 -8.19 -14.17
N PHE A 60 -8.69 -9.44 -14.64
CA PHE A 60 -9.61 -10.52 -14.25
C PHE A 60 -9.60 -10.74 -12.72
N HIS A 61 -8.42 -10.93 -12.13
CA HIS A 61 -8.32 -11.19 -10.69
C HIS A 61 -8.72 -9.97 -9.86
N ARG A 62 -8.39 -8.74 -10.29
CA ARG A 62 -8.86 -7.51 -9.64
C ARG A 62 -10.39 -7.42 -9.63
N ALA A 63 -11.05 -7.71 -10.76
CA ALA A 63 -12.50 -7.76 -10.84
C ALA A 63 -13.08 -8.79 -9.84
N ARG A 64 -12.50 -9.99 -9.78
CA ARG A 64 -12.91 -11.03 -8.82
C ARG A 64 -12.74 -10.59 -7.35
N PHE A 65 -11.69 -9.83 -7.04
CA PHE A 65 -11.48 -9.28 -5.70
C PHE A 65 -12.52 -8.19 -5.37
N ARG A 66 -12.85 -7.32 -6.33
CA ARG A 66 -13.92 -6.32 -6.18
C ARG A 66 -15.29 -6.96 -5.96
N ASP A 67 -15.61 -8.03 -6.69
CA ASP A 67 -16.84 -8.82 -6.47
C ASP A 67 -16.87 -9.46 -5.07
N ALA A 68 -15.69 -9.70 -4.47
CA ALA A 68 -15.57 -10.15 -3.09
C ALA A 68 -15.57 -9.01 -2.05
N GLY A 69 -15.81 -7.76 -2.47
CA GLY A 69 -15.90 -6.57 -1.62
C GLY A 69 -14.59 -5.82 -1.43
N ALA A 70 -13.52 -6.17 -2.15
CA ALA A 70 -12.26 -5.44 -2.08
C ALA A 70 -12.42 -4.02 -2.63
N THR A 71 -11.89 -3.05 -1.90
CA THR A 71 -11.79 -1.66 -2.34
C THR A 71 -10.34 -1.22 -2.53
N SER A 72 -9.37 -2.03 -2.13
CA SER A 72 -7.94 -1.68 -2.18
C SER A 72 -7.05 -2.77 -2.75
N THR A 73 -5.89 -2.32 -3.22
CA THR A 73 -4.71 -3.13 -3.54
C THR A 73 -3.59 -2.80 -2.57
N ASP A 74 -2.62 -3.70 -2.46
CA ASP A 74 -1.47 -3.55 -1.57
C ASP A 74 -0.20 -4.04 -2.26
N HIS A 75 0.88 -3.27 -2.17
CA HIS A 75 2.13 -3.49 -2.89
C HIS A 75 3.31 -3.39 -1.92
N GLY A 76 3.95 -4.53 -1.64
CA GLY A 76 5.05 -4.62 -0.67
C GLY A 76 6.42 -4.75 -1.31
N HIS A 77 6.85 -3.74 -2.06
CA HIS A 77 8.06 -3.81 -2.89
C HIS A 77 9.35 -3.44 -2.14
N PRO A 78 10.55 -3.82 -2.63
CA PRO A 78 11.82 -3.41 -2.05
C PRO A 78 12.07 -1.89 -2.07
N SER A 79 11.48 -1.18 -3.04
CA SER A 79 11.58 0.28 -3.20
C SER A 79 10.23 0.90 -3.56
N ALA A 80 10.14 2.23 -3.58
CA ALA A 80 9.00 2.97 -4.09
C ALA A 80 9.15 3.33 -5.59
N ALA A 81 10.14 2.76 -6.29
CA ALA A 81 10.47 3.12 -7.66
C ALA A 81 9.30 2.82 -8.59
N THR A 82 9.02 3.75 -9.51
CA THR A 82 8.03 3.61 -10.57
C THR A 82 8.69 3.87 -11.91
N ALA A 83 8.08 3.37 -12.99
CA ALA A 83 8.56 3.58 -14.35
C ALA A 83 7.38 3.88 -15.29
N ASP A 84 7.64 4.55 -16.41
CA ASP A 84 6.63 4.79 -17.45
C ASP A 84 7.21 4.36 -18.81
N LEU A 85 7.42 3.06 -18.94
CA LEU A 85 7.92 2.46 -20.16
C LEU A 85 6.88 2.52 -21.27
N THR A 86 7.34 2.62 -22.51
CA THR A 86 6.45 2.41 -23.65
C THR A 86 5.94 0.96 -23.67
N PRO A 87 4.79 0.67 -24.31
CA PRO A 87 4.26 -0.69 -24.40
C PRO A 87 5.28 -1.71 -24.94
N ALA A 88 6.08 -1.32 -25.94
CA ALA A 88 7.10 -2.19 -26.54
C ALA A 88 8.27 -2.47 -25.57
N GLU A 89 8.70 -1.48 -24.79
CA GLU A 89 9.75 -1.67 -23.78
C GLU A 89 9.26 -2.53 -22.62
N ALA A 90 8.02 -2.35 -22.17
CA ALA A 90 7.40 -3.16 -21.14
C ALA A 90 7.24 -4.62 -21.58
N GLU A 91 6.82 -4.86 -22.82
CA GLU A 91 6.73 -6.21 -23.39
C GLU A 91 8.12 -6.88 -23.51
N ALA A 92 9.12 -6.13 -23.98
CA ALA A 92 10.49 -6.63 -24.05
C ALA A 92 11.07 -6.92 -22.66
N LEU A 93 10.75 -6.11 -21.65
CA LEU A 93 11.14 -6.35 -20.26
C LEU A 93 10.45 -7.60 -19.70
N TYR A 94 9.15 -7.75 -19.92
CA TYR A 94 8.40 -8.92 -19.49
C TYR A 94 8.98 -10.23 -20.04
N ALA A 95 9.36 -10.25 -21.33
CA ALA A 95 10.01 -11.41 -21.95
C ALA A 95 11.33 -11.78 -21.25
N ARG A 96 12.16 -10.79 -20.88
CA ARG A 96 13.40 -11.03 -20.11
C ARG A 96 13.11 -11.56 -18.72
N VAL A 97 12.10 -10.99 -18.05
CA VAL A 97 11.66 -11.36 -16.70
C VAL A 97 11.11 -12.79 -16.63
N MET A 98 10.36 -13.22 -17.64
CA MET A 98 9.83 -14.58 -17.72
C MET A 98 10.89 -15.63 -18.08
N ALA A 99 12.05 -15.21 -18.57
CA ALA A 99 13.19 -16.07 -18.87
C ALA A 99 14.18 -16.12 -17.70
N GLN A 100 15.15 -15.20 -17.69
CA GLN A 100 16.19 -15.10 -16.66
C GLN A 100 16.47 -13.63 -16.38
N PRO A 101 15.74 -13.00 -15.44
CA PRO A 101 15.91 -11.57 -15.14
C PRO A 101 17.26 -11.30 -14.48
N THR A 102 17.85 -10.15 -14.79
CA THR A 102 18.85 -9.53 -13.93
C THR A 102 18.18 -8.83 -12.75
N ALA A 103 18.95 -8.47 -11.71
CA ALA A 103 18.43 -7.66 -10.60
C ALA A 103 17.88 -6.29 -11.08
N ALA A 104 18.47 -5.71 -12.13
CA ALA A 104 18.00 -4.48 -12.74
C ALA A 104 16.68 -4.69 -13.49
N ASP A 105 16.50 -5.81 -14.19
CA ASP A 105 15.21 -6.15 -14.81
C ASP A 105 14.13 -6.36 -13.75
N ALA A 106 14.45 -7.02 -12.63
CA ALA A 106 13.50 -7.25 -11.54
C ALA A 106 13.01 -5.94 -10.92
N GLU A 107 13.93 -5.01 -10.63
CA GLU A 107 13.58 -3.70 -10.09
C GLU A 107 12.77 -2.85 -11.09
N LEU A 108 13.19 -2.81 -12.36
CA LEU A 108 12.47 -2.07 -13.39
C LEU A 108 11.07 -2.65 -13.62
N PHE A 109 10.91 -3.97 -13.53
CA PHE A 109 9.62 -4.63 -13.71
C PHE A 109 8.67 -4.31 -12.57
N ARG A 110 9.12 -4.41 -11.31
CA ARG A 110 8.33 -3.97 -10.15
C ARG A 110 7.91 -2.50 -10.28
N ALA A 111 8.82 -1.66 -10.77
CA ALA A 111 8.57 -0.24 -10.97
C ALA A 111 7.54 0.03 -12.07
N GLN A 112 7.64 -0.65 -13.22
CA GLN A 112 6.63 -0.56 -14.28
C GLN A 112 5.27 -1.07 -13.79
N MET A 113 5.26 -2.17 -13.04
CA MET A 113 4.02 -2.77 -12.56
C MET A 113 3.26 -1.88 -11.57
N LEU A 114 3.94 -1.03 -10.78
CA LEU A 114 3.24 -0.04 -9.96
C LEU A 114 2.46 0.96 -10.84
N THR A 115 3.02 1.39 -11.97
CA THR A 115 2.33 2.27 -12.93
C THR A 115 1.18 1.55 -13.63
N GLU A 116 1.32 0.28 -13.99
CA GLU A 116 0.21 -0.52 -14.54
C GLU A 116 -0.92 -0.71 -13.52
N MET A 117 -0.59 -0.96 -12.25
CA MET A 117 -1.58 -1.08 -11.17
C MET A 117 -2.28 0.24 -10.90
N ALA A 118 -1.60 1.38 -11.02
CA ALA A 118 -2.21 2.70 -10.96
C ALA A 118 -3.16 2.93 -12.15
N ALA A 119 -2.75 2.56 -13.37
CA ALA A 119 -3.61 2.64 -14.56
C ALA A 119 -4.88 1.82 -14.38
N MET A 120 -4.77 0.57 -13.92
CA MET A 120 -5.93 -0.27 -13.61
C MET A 120 -6.79 0.33 -12.49
N SER A 121 -6.19 0.98 -11.50
CA SER A 121 -6.91 1.63 -10.38
C SER A 121 -7.69 2.88 -10.83
N VAL A 122 -7.18 3.60 -11.81
CA VAL A 122 -7.91 4.68 -12.50
C VAL A 122 -9.12 4.14 -13.26
N GLU A 123 -9.03 2.93 -13.81
CA GLU A 123 -10.13 2.25 -14.51
C GLU A 123 -11.19 1.67 -13.57
N ASP A 124 -10.78 0.90 -12.56
CA ASP A 124 -11.68 0.11 -11.71
C ASP A 124 -12.01 0.74 -10.35
N GLY A 125 -11.32 1.84 -10.01
CA GLY A 125 -11.52 2.61 -8.80
C GLY A 125 -11.00 1.97 -7.52
N MET A 126 -10.11 0.98 -7.59
CA MET A 126 -9.47 0.45 -6.38
C MET A 126 -8.44 1.44 -5.83
N VAL A 127 -8.34 1.52 -4.51
CA VAL A 127 -7.36 2.34 -3.80
C VAL A 127 -6.03 1.60 -3.76
N MET A 128 -4.95 2.24 -4.17
CA MET A 128 -3.63 1.63 -4.21
C MET A 128 -2.86 1.94 -2.93
N GLN A 129 -2.27 0.94 -2.28
CA GLN A 129 -1.41 1.12 -1.11
C GLN A 129 0.02 0.70 -1.44
N LEU A 130 1.02 1.50 -1.07
CA LEU A 130 2.43 1.22 -1.30
C LEU A 130 3.18 1.12 0.03
N HIS A 131 3.76 -0.05 0.30
CA HIS A 131 4.55 -0.40 1.49
C HIS A 131 5.98 -0.79 1.10
N PRO A 132 6.85 0.20 0.81
CA PRO A 132 8.18 -0.05 0.24
C PRO A 132 9.28 -0.21 1.32
N ALA A 133 10.51 -0.41 0.85
CA ALA A 133 11.74 -0.23 1.64
C ALA A 133 11.91 -1.21 2.82
N VAL A 134 11.69 -2.50 2.57
CA VAL A 134 11.96 -3.57 3.55
C VAL A 134 12.98 -4.57 2.99
N SER A 135 14.10 -4.74 3.68
CA SER A 135 14.99 -5.88 3.47
C SER A 135 14.38 -7.10 4.15
N ARG A 136 13.66 -7.91 3.36
CA ARG A 136 12.95 -9.09 3.88
C ARG A 136 13.90 -10.26 4.07
N SER A 137 13.68 -11.03 5.13
CA SER A 137 14.41 -12.27 5.43
C SER A 137 15.94 -12.09 5.49
N HIS A 138 16.39 -10.97 6.08
CA HIS A 138 17.79 -10.57 6.27
C HIS A 138 18.63 -11.63 7.00
N ASN A 139 18.02 -12.45 7.85
CA ASN A 139 18.69 -13.58 8.50
C ASN A 139 18.51 -14.88 7.68
N ALA A 140 19.51 -15.19 6.83
CA ALA A 140 19.49 -16.36 5.96
C ALA A 140 19.35 -17.69 6.70
N SER A 141 19.93 -17.81 7.91
CA SER A 141 19.83 -19.04 8.71
C SER A 141 18.40 -19.30 9.22
N VAL A 142 17.69 -18.23 9.58
CA VAL A 142 16.28 -18.29 9.98
C VAL A 142 15.40 -18.57 8.78
N LEU A 143 15.65 -17.92 7.64
CA LEU A 143 14.91 -18.16 6.40
C LEU A 143 15.00 -19.63 5.97
N ALA A 144 16.21 -20.19 5.93
CA ALA A 144 16.44 -21.58 5.53
C ALA A 144 15.74 -22.59 6.44
N ARG A 145 15.63 -22.31 7.74
CA ARG A 145 15.05 -23.22 8.73
C ARG A 145 13.55 -23.04 8.94
N PHE A 146 13.06 -21.81 8.91
CA PHE A 146 11.71 -21.46 9.38
C PHE A 146 10.85 -20.73 8.34
N GLY A 147 11.43 -20.35 7.19
CA GLY A 147 10.75 -19.60 6.15
C GLY A 147 10.62 -18.09 6.45
N ARG A 148 9.71 -17.43 5.70
CA ARG A 148 9.45 -15.98 5.77
C ARG A 148 8.64 -15.60 7.00
N ASP A 149 8.55 -14.28 7.26
CA ASP A 149 7.76 -13.67 8.33
C ASP A 149 8.17 -14.14 9.76
N LYS A 150 9.47 -14.30 10.00
CA LYS A 150 10.04 -14.72 11.30
C LYS A 150 10.81 -13.62 12.04
N GLY A 151 10.45 -12.36 11.78
CA GLY A 151 11.08 -11.20 12.43
C GLY A 151 12.47 -10.84 11.90
N GLY A 152 12.86 -11.40 10.75
CA GLY A 152 14.12 -11.09 10.06
C GLY A 152 13.98 -10.00 8.99
N ASP A 153 12.95 -9.17 9.05
CA ASP A 153 12.64 -8.15 8.04
C ASP A 153 13.03 -6.78 8.61
N ILE A 154 13.95 -6.08 7.94
CA ILE A 154 14.60 -4.87 8.47
C ILE A 154 14.29 -3.68 7.55
N PRO A 155 13.89 -2.51 8.09
CA PRO A 155 13.70 -1.30 7.31
C PRO A 155 14.95 -0.88 6.51
N LEU A 156 14.74 -0.37 5.32
CA LEU A 156 15.74 0.32 4.51
C LEU A 156 15.38 1.81 4.41
N PRO A 157 16.35 2.69 4.08
CA PRO A 157 16.05 4.07 3.73
C PRO A 157 15.05 4.15 2.57
N GLY A 158 14.08 5.08 2.68
CA GLY A 158 13.08 5.34 1.64
C GLY A 158 13.49 6.49 0.71
N GLU A 159 13.07 6.42 -0.56
CA GLU A 159 13.12 7.54 -1.51
C GLU A 159 11.83 7.53 -2.32
N PHE A 160 11.09 8.64 -2.28
CA PHE A 160 9.78 8.81 -2.89
C PHE A 160 9.79 9.90 -3.97
N VAL A 161 10.66 10.91 -3.87
CA VAL A 161 10.64 12.08 -4.75
C VAL A 161 10.99 11.71 -6.20
N ARG A 162 12.11 11.02 -6.42
CA ARG A 162 12.49 10.55 -7.76
C ARG A 162 11.76 9.26 -8.10
N ALA A 163 11.61 8.38 -7.12
CA ALA A 163 11.00 7.07 -7.27
C ALA A 163 9.56 7.13 -7.80
N LEU A 164 8.71 8.02 -7.27
CA LEU A 164 7.32 8.15 -7.70
C LEU A 164 7.13 9.05 -8.93
N LYS A 165 8.17 9.76 -9.38
CA LYS A 165 8.05 10.80 -10.41
C LYS A 165 7.43 10.28 -11.71
N PRO A 166 7.84 9.13 -12.28
CA PRO A 166 7.21 8.61 -13.50
C PRO A 166 5.71 8.34 -13.37
N LEU A 167 5.28 7.68 -12.29
CA LEU A 167 3.85 7.43 -12.04
C LEU A 167 3.08 8.74 -11.83
N LEU A 168 3.65 9.69 -11.08
CA LEU A 168 3.01 10.98 -10.79
C LEU A 168 2.94 11.89 -12.02
N ASP A 169 3.89 11.79 -12.96
CA ASP A 169 3.81 12.50 -14.24
C ASP A 169 2.60 12.04 -15.07
N ARG A 170 2.27 10.76 -15.00
CA ARG A 170 1.17 10.18 -15.77
C ARG A 170 -0.19 10.30 -15.06
N PHE A 171 -0.23 10.05 -13.76
CA PHE A 171 -1.50 9.91 -13.01
C PHE A 171 -1.60 10.80 -11.76
N GLY A 172 -0.56 11.57 -11.43
CA GLY A 172 -0.50 12.35 -10.18
C GLY A 172 -1.65 13.35 -10.02
N ASN A 173 -2.16 13.89 -11.13
CA ASN A 173 -3.29 14.84 -11.18
C ASN A 173 -4.63 14.18 -11.54
N ASP A 174 -4.69 12.86 -11.72
CA ASP A 174 -5.95 12.17 -12.04
C ASP A 174 -6.79 12.00 -10.76
N PRO A 175 -7.99 12.61 -10.67
CA PRO A 175 -8.81 12.55 -9.45
C PRO A 175 -9.38 11.14 -9.19
N ARG A 176 -9.28 10.22 -10.15
CA ARG A 176 -9.75 8.83 -9.99
C ARG A 176 -8.73 7.97 -9.24
N LEU A 177 -7.46 8.33 -9.27
CA LEU A 177 -6.41 7.64 -8.54
C LEU A 177 -6.42 8.04 -7.07
N THR A 178 -6.30 7.04 -6.19
CA THR A 178 -6.00 7.23 -4.77
C THR A 178 -4.85 6.31 -4.41
N LEU A 179 -3.69 6.88 -4.12
CA LEU A 179 -2.47 6.17 -3.74
C LEU A 179 -2.09 6.55 -2.30
N ILE A 180 -2.16 5.57 -1.40
CA ILE A 180 -1.80 5.70 0.01
C ILE A 180 -0.35 5.24 0.19
N LEU A 181 0.50 6.15 0.64
CA LEU A 181 1.93 5.92 0.85
C LEU A 181 2.23 5.58 2.31
N PHE A 182 2.98 4.51 2.52
CA PHE A 182 3.52 4.11 3.81
C PHE A 182 5.05 4.16 3.80
N THR A 183 5.67 4.21 4.97
CA THR A 183 7.13 4.21 5.11
C THR A 183 7.59 3.55 6.40
N LEU A 184 8.80 3.00 6.38
CA LEU A 184 9.55 2.63 7.59
C LEU A 184 10.73 3.59 7.86
N ASP A 185 10.89 4.64 7.06
CA ASP A 185 11.90 5.67 7.22
C ASP A 185 11.24 6.98 7.66
N GLU A 186 11.24 7.26 8.96
CA GLU A 186 10.58 8.44 9.55
C GLU A 186 11.21 9.78 9.14
N ASP A 187 12.41 9.77 8.55
CA ASP A 187 13.04 10.98 8.01
C ASP A 187 12.43 11.40 6.66
N THR A 188 11.62 10.54 6.05
CA THR A 188 10.85 10.86 4.84
C THR A 188 9.55 11.63 5.16
N TYR A 189 9.05 11.63 6.40
CA TYR A 189 7.76 12.25 6.75
C TYR A 189 7.69 13.73 6.35
N SER A 190 8.56 14.57 6.88
CA SER A 190 8.57 16.01 6.60
C SER A 190 9.31 16.36 5.32
N ARG A 191 10.30 15.53 4.94
CA ARG A 191 11.20 15.79 3.81
C ARG A 191 10.58 15.47 2.46
N GLU A 192 9.79 14.40 2.36
CA GLU A 192 9.27 13.90 1.07
C GLU A 192 7.76 13.66 1.11
N LEU A 193 7.29 12.84 2.05
CA LEU A 193 5.92 12.34 2.06
C LEU A 193 4.88 13.45 2.25
N ALA A 194 5.03 14.28 3.28
CA ALA A 194 4.08 15.36 3.53
C ALA A 194 4.07 16.43 2.43
N PRO A 195 5.22 16.90 1.88
CA PRO A 195 5.23 17.74 0.69
C PRO A 195 4.55 17.11 -0.53
N LEU A 196 4.78 15.82 -0.81
CA LEU A 196 4.15 15.13 -1.94
C LEU A 196 2.63 15.01 -1.75
N ALA A 197 2.17 14.53 -0.60
CA ALA A 197 0.74 14.35 -0.31
C ALA A 197 0.00 15.69 -0.10
N GLY A 198 0.69 16.74 0.32
CA GLY A 198 0.15 18.10 0.39
C GLY A 198 -0.01 18.77 -0.98
N HIS A 199 0.57 18.21 -2.04
CA HIS A 199 0.54 18.77 -3.39
C HIS A 199 -0.28 17.94 -4.39
N TYR A 200 -0.01 16.63 -4.51
CA TYR A 200 -0.64 15.79 -5.51
C TYR A 200 -2.03 15.32 -5.04
N PRO A 201 -3.11 15.57 -5.82
CA PRO A 201 -4.48 15.22 -5.40
C PRO A 201 -4.70 13.71 -5.24
N SER A 202 -3.91 12.90 -5.95
CA SER A 202 -3.97 11.43 -5.90
C SER A 202 -3.32 10.82 -4.66
N LEU A 203 -2.48 11.57 -3.92
CA LEU A 203 -1.67 11.02 -2.82
C LEU A 203 -2.32 11.19 -1.45
N ARG A 204 -2.19 10.17 -0.62
CA ARG A 204 -2.52 10.21 0.82
C ARG A 204 -1.42 9.55 1.64
N LEU A 205 -1.32 9.92 2.91
CA LEU A 205 -0.40 9.30 3.86
C LEU A 205 -1.11 8.21 4.66
N GLY A 206 -0.55 7.01 4.65
CA GLY A 206 -0.90 5.96 5.59
C GLY A 206 -0.43 6.29 7.02
N PRO A 207 -1.00 5.64 8.06
CA PRO A 207 -0.50 5.76 9.43
C PRO A 207 0.95 5.24 9.55
N PRO A 208 1.63 5.55 10.68
CA PRO A 208 2.90 4.91 11.03
C PRO A 208 2.77 3.38 10.95
N TRP A 209 3.73 2.75 10.27
CA TRP A 209 3.65 1.34 9.94
C TRP A 209 4.65 0.49 10.71
N TRP A 210 4.25 -0.75 11.02
CA TRP A 210 5.09 -1.80 11.60
C TRP A 210 5.78 -1.38 12.90
N PHE A 211 7.09 -1.12 12.86
CA PHE A 211 7.88 -0.70 14.03
C PHE A 211 7.44 0.66 14.57
N HIS A 212 6.80 1.47 13.71
CA HIS A 212 6.35 2.82 14.05
C HIS A 212 4.89 2.86 14.49
N ASP A 213 4.13 1.76 14.33
CA ASP A 213 2.79 1.58 14.95
C ASP A 213 2.94 1.41 16.48
N SER A 214 3.25 2.53 17.13
CA SER A 214 3.56 2.65 18.54
C SER A 214 3.22 4.06 19.03
N PRO A 215 3.03 4.27 20.34
CA PRO A 215 2.75 5.61 20.88
C PRO A 215 3.75 6.68 20.42
N GLU A 216 5.04 6.34 20.40
CA GLU A 216 6.09 7.28 20.03
C GLU A 216 6.17 7.51 18.51
N GLY A 217 5.97 6.48 17.70
CA GLY A 217 5.94 6.62 16.24
C GLY A 217 4.71 7.40 15.75
N MET A 218 3.53 7.16 16.35
CA MET A 218 2.32 7.94 16.09
C MET A 218 2.50 9.42 16.42
N ARG A 219 3.14 9.74 17.56
CA ARG A 219 3.45 11.13 17.91
C ARG A 219 4.38 11.77 16.86
N ARG A 220 5.47 11.12 16.51
CA ARG A 220 6.44 11.63 15.52
C ARG A 220 5.81 11.84 14.15
N PHE A 221 4.95 10.92 13.70
CA PHE A 221 4.20 11.10 12.46
C PHE A 221 3.32 12.34 12.49
N ARG A 222 2.52 12.53 13.54
CA ARG A 222 1.67 13.71 13.67
C ARG A 222 2.48 15.00 13.73
N GLU A 223 3.58 15.02 14.47
CA GLU A 223 4.47 16.18 14.58
C GLU A 223 5.20 16.51 13.28
N ARG A 224 5.62 15.51 12.49
CA ARG A 224 6.43 15.72 11.27
C ARG A 224 5.61 15.87 9.99
N ALA A 225 4.41 15.29 9.90
CA ALA A 225 3.62 15.27 8.67
C ALA A 225 2.54 16.36 8.62
N THR A 226 1.94 16.72 9.76
CA THR A 226 0.70 17.54 9.79
C THR A 226 0.91 18.94 9.23
N GLU A 227 2.05 19.58 9.46
CA GLU A 227 2.25 20.99 9.07
C GLU A 227 2.22 21.22 7.55
N THR A 228 2.60 20.22 6.75
CA THR A 228 2.58 20.31 5.28
C THR A 228 1.43 19.53 4.66
N ALA A 229 1.15 18.30 5.14
CA ALA A 229 0.07 17.50 4.57
C ALA A 229 -1.31 17.89 5.11
N GLY A 230 -1.39 18.44 6.31
CA GLY A 230 -2.64 18.56 7.06
C GLY A 230 -3.22 17.19 7.47
N PHE A 231 -4.36 17.20 8.17
CA PHE A 231 -5.03 15.97 8.60
C PHE A 231 -5.75 15.25 7.45
N TYR A 232 -6.33 16.01 6.52
CA TYR A 232 -7.22 15.49 5.47
C TYR A 232 -6.50 14.86 4.27
N ASN A 233 -5.16 14.97 4.22
CA ASN A 233 -4.33 14.18 3.31
C ASN A 233 -3.79 12.89 3.97
N THR A 234 -4.29 12.52 5.16
CA THR A 234 -3.99 11.23 5.81
C THR A 234 -5.17 10.25 5.67
N ALA A 235 -4.89 8.95 5.77
CA ALA A 235 -5.87 7.88 5.57
C ALA A 235 -6.44 7.30 6.88
N GLY A 236 -6.23 7.96 8.03
CA GLY A 236 -6.62 7.45 9.35
C GLY A 236 -5.71 6.33 9.85
N PHE A 237 -6.26 5.28 10.47
CA PHE A 237 -5.50 4.19 11.09
C PHE A 237 -5.96 2.79 10.65
N ASN A 238 -4.99 1.87 10.48
CA ASN A 238 -5.19 0.43 10.30
C ASN A 238 -4.24 -0.34 11.23
N ASP A 239 -4.67 -1.51 11.70
CA ASP A 239 -3.93 -2.30 12.70
C ASP A 239 -2.81 -3.20 12.15
N ASP A 240 -2.82 -3.52 10.86
CA ASP A 240 -1.85 -4.37 10.14
C ASP A 240 -1.43 -5.63 10.93
N THR A 241 -2.39 -6.34 11.53
CA THR A 241 -2.08 -7.46 12.43
C THR A 241 -2.71 -8.78 12.02
N ARG A 242 -1.97 -9.87 12.23
CA ARG A 242 -2.52 -11.24 12.23
C ARG A 242 -3.15 -11.61 13.58
N ALA A 243 -2.88 -10.85 14.64
CA ALA A 243 -3.35 -11.14 16.00
C ALA A 243 -4.73 -10.53 16.24
N PHE A 244 -5.80 -11.28 15.93
CA PHE A 244 -7.20 -10.83 16.01
C PHE A 244 -7.58 -10.16 17.34
N LEU A 245 -7.13 -10.69 18.48
CA LEU A 245 -7.42 -10.12 19.81
C LEU A 245 -6.74 -8.76 20.06
N SER A 246 -5.74 -8.39 19.26
CA SER A 246 -5.05 -7.10 19.40
C SER A 246 -5.74 -5.95 18.65
N ILE A 247 -6.67 -6.24 17.73
CA ILE A 247 -7.39 -5.24 16.93
C ILE A 247 -7.99 -4.12 17.81
N PRO A 248 -8.83 -4.39 18.83
CA PRO A 248 -9.41 -3.33 19.65
C PRO A 248 -8.35 -2.54 20.44
N ALA A 249 -7.28 -3.21 20.91
CA ALA A 249 -6.21 -2.56 21.66
C ALA A 249 -5.42 -1.58 20.78
N ARG A 250 -5.07 -1.97 19.56
CA ARG A 250 -4.35 -1.11 18.59
C ARG A 250 -5.17 0.12 18.21
N HIS A 251 -6.47 -0.08 17.93
CA HIS A 251 -7.36 1.05 17.66
C HIS A 251 -7.54 1.99 18.87
N ASP A 252 -7.55 1.47 20.10
CA ASP A 252 -7.61 2.32 21.31
C ASP A 252 -6.33 3.15 21.47
N VAL A 253 -5.15 2.56 21.24
CA VAL A 253 -3.88 3.29 21.24
C VAL A 253 -3.89 4.40 20.19
N ALA A 254 -4.27 4.11 18.94
CA ALA A 254 -4.35 5.10 17.88
C ALA A 254 -5.26 6.30 18.26
N ARG A 255 -6.46 6.02 18.78
CA ARG A 255 -7.41 7.05 19.22
C ARG A 255 -6.84 7.91 20.35
N ARG A 256 -6.18 7.30 21.34
CA ARG A 256 -5.56 8.04 22.45
C ARG A 256 -4.42 8.93 21.97
N MET A 257 -3.59 8.43 21.05
CA MET A 257 -2.47 9.19 20.52
C MET A 257 -2.92 10.36 19.65
N ASP A 258 -3.96 10.18 18.83
CA ASP A 258 -4.58 11.27 18.08
C ASP A 258 -5.18 12.32 19.02
N CYS A 259 -5.96 11.91 20.03
CA CYS A 259 -6.49 12.85 21.02
C CYS A 259 -5.39 13.58 21.81
N ALA A 260 -4.30 12.91 22.16
CA ALA A 260 -3.18 13.53 22.87
C ALA A 260 -2.49 14.60 22.00
N PHE A 261 -2.31 14.34 20.71
CA PHE A 261 -1.76 15.33 19.77
C PHE A 261 -2.70 16.53 19.60
N LEU A 262 -4.00 16.28 19.39
CA LEU A 262 -4.99 17.35 19.24
C LEU A 262 -5.12 18.19 20.51
N ALA A 263 -5.11 17.56 21.69
CA ALA A 263 -5.14 18.26 22.98
C ALA A 263 -3.93 19.19 23.17
N LYS A 264 -2.75 18.78 22.71
CA LYS A 264 -1.56 19.64 22.70
C LYS A 264 -1.78 20.87 21.82
N LEU A 265 -2.31 20.70 20.60
CA LEU A 265 -2.60 21.82 19.71
C LEU A 265 -3.61 22.80 20.31
N VAL A 266 -4.66 22.30 20.96
CA VAL A 266 -5.67 23.13 21.66
C VAL A 266 -5.03 23.88 22.83
N ALA A 267 -4.26 23.20 23.68
CA ALA A 267 -3.61 23.80 24.84
C ALA A 267 -2.55 24.86 24.46
N GLU A 268 -1.95 24.72 23.28
CA GLU A 268 -1.00 25.70 22.70
C GLU A 268 -1.70 26.77 21.84
N HIS A 269 -3.05 26.77 21.77
CA HIS A 269 -3.85 27.69 20.96
C HIS A 269 -3.53 27.66 19.45
N ARG A 270 -3.17 26.48 18.93
CA ARG A 270 -2.89 26.21 17.50
C ARG A 270 -4.10 25.65 16.74
N LEU A 271 -5.14 25.21 17.45
CA LEU A 271 -6.38 24.64 16.91
C LEU A 271 -7.51 24.94 17.90
N GLU A 272 -8.72 25.27 17.43
CA GLU A 272 -9.87 25.45 18.32
C GLU A 272 -10.42 24.09 18.82
N GLU A 273 -11.10 24.09 19.96
CA GLU A 273 -11.55 22.84 20.61
C GLU A 273 -12.64 22.12 19.81
N ASP A 274 -13.54 22.86 19.17
CA ASP A 274 -14.57 22.31 18.29
C ASP A 274 -13.97 21.71 17.01
N GLU A 275 -12.96 22.36 16.42
CA GLU A 275 -12.17 21.81 15.31
C GLU A 275 -11.46 20.51 15.73
N ALA A 276 -10.87 20.47 16.93
CA ALA A 276 -10.22 19.27 17.44
C ALA A 276 -11.20 18.10 17.58
N HIS A 277 -12.43 18.33 18.04
CA HIS A 277 -13.47 17.29 18.09
C HIS A 277 -13.85 16.78 16.68
N ALA A 278 -13.98 17.69 15.71
CA ALA A 278 -14.26 17.31 14.33
C ALA A 278 -13.13 16.47 13.73
N VAL A 279 -11.87 16.89 13.92
CA VAL A 279 -10.68 16.17 13.43
C VAL A 279 -10.53 14.81 14.11
N ALA A 280 -10.78 14.70 15.42
CA ALA A 280 -10.71 13.43 16.13
C ALA A 280 -11.68 12.39 15.55
N ARG A 281 -12.91 12.80 15.24
CA ARG A 281 -13.88 11.94 14.56
C ARG A 281 -13.42 11.59 13.14
N ALA A 282 -12.94 12.58 12.40
CA ALA A 282 -12.49 12.39 11.03
C ALA A 282 -11.36 11.36 10.95
N LEU A 283 -10.32 11.48 11.80
CA LEU A 283 -9.19 10.56 11.86
C LEU A 283 -9.62 9.13 12.26
N ALA A 284 -10.55 9.01 13.21
CA ALA A 284 -10.96 7.71 13.75
C ALA A 284 -11.98 6.96 12.88
N TYR A 285 -12.71 7.65 11.99
CA TYR A 285 -13.84 7.07 11.27
C TYR A 285 -14.00 7.60 9.84
N ASP A 286 -14.22 8.90 9.68
CA ASP A 286 -14.69 9.44 8.39
C ASP A 286 -13.59 9.35 7.30
N LEU A 287 -12.34 9.70 7.62
CA LEU A 287 -11.22 9.65 6.68
C LEU A 287 -10.85 8.23 6.26
N VAL A 288 -10.91 7.25 7.17
CA VAL A 288 -10.67 5.85 6.82
C VAL A 288 -11.71 5.38 5.81
N LYS A 289 -13.00 5.67 6.06
CA LYS A 289 -14.07 5.30 5.13
C LYS A 289 -13.92 6.00 3.78
N GLN A 290 -13.60 7.28 3.78
CA GLN A 290 -13.39 8.05 2.55
C GLN A 290 -12.19 7.53 1.76
N ALA A 291 -11.03 7.37 2.40
CA ALA A 291 -9.79 6.94 1.77
C ALA A 291 -9.90 5.53 1.17
N TYR A 292 -10.64 4.63 1.81
CA TYR A 292 -10.82 3.24 1.38
C TYR A 292 -12.15 2.97 0.66
N ARG A 293 -12.96 3.99 0.37
CA ARG A 293 -14.25 3.89 -0.35
C ARG A 293 -15.22 2.88 0.32
N LEU A 294 -15.37 2.95 1.65
CA LEU A 294 -16.11 1.98 2.48
C LEU A 294 -17.51 2.41 2.92
#